data_AF-A0A2D7GEE4-F1
#
_entry.id   AF-A0A2D7GEE4-F1
#
_cell.length_a   1.000
_cell.length_b   1.000
_cell.length_c   1.000
_cell.angle_alpha   90.00
_cell.angle_beta   90.00
_cell.angle_gamma   90.00
#
_symmetry.space_group_name_H-M   'P 1'
#
loop_
_entity.id
_entity.type
_entity.pdbx_description
1 polymer ?
#
loop_
_entity_poly.entity_id
_entity_poly.type
_entity_poly.pdbx_seq_one_letter_code
_entity_poly.pdbx_strand_id
1 'polypeptide(L)'
;MKKLIQVRELEQCTCFNLRKMARELTNNYNNSLKSYGVNSTQIPILALINIYNQIETSKIAELLNLEPSTLRRNSSILIKKKLIKITKRDVNGNLLKLTTHGYNKLKEILPIWKRSNQNGKKLVRDYLPVLKKISK
;
A
#
# COMPACT_ATOMS: atom_id res chain seq x y z
N MET A 1 -36.95 -1.31 17.91
CA MET A 1 -35.74 -0.72 18.52
C MET A 1 -35.52 0.68 17.95
N LYS A 2 -35.25 1.69 18.80
CA LYS A 2 -34.89 3.04 18.31
C LYS A 2 -33.48 3.01 17.72
N LYS A 3 -33.30 3.62 16.54
CA LYS A 3 -31.99 3.76 15.88
C LYS A 3 -31.23 4.94 16.51
N LEU A 4 -29.95 4.73 16.84
CA LEU A 4 -29.08 5.76 17.42
C LEU A 4 -28.43 6.68 16.38
N ILE A 5 -28.34 6.23 15.12
CA ILE A 5 -27.73 6.96 14.01
C ILE A 5 -28.44 6.59 12.70
N GLN A 6 -28.46 7.52 11.75
CA GLN A 6 -29.01 7.34 10.42
C GLN A 6 -27.91 7.19 9.36
N VAL A 7 -28.22 6.52 8.25
CA VAL A 7 -27.26 6.32 7.14
C VAL A 7 -26.72 7.65 6.62
N ARG A 8 -27.57 8.68 6.52
CA ARG A 8 -27.17 10.03 6.10
C ARG A 8 -26.03 10.63 6.94
N GLU A 9 -25.98 10.31 8.25
CA GLU A 9 -24.92 10.80 9.15
C GLU A 9 -23.59 10.10 8.85
N LEU A 10 -23.63 8.81 8.50
CA LEU A 10 -22.45 8.09 8.03
C LEU A 10 -21.96 8.63 6.68
N GLU A 11 -22.88 8.99 5.78
CA GLU A 11 -22.55 9.59 4.48
C GLU A 11 -21.93 10.98 4.59
N GLN A 12 -22.12 11.68 5.71
CA GLN A 12 -21.44 12.94 6.02
C GLN A 12 -20.11 12.75 6.76
N CYS A 13 -19.86 11.58 7.34
CA CYS A 13 -18.62 11.30 8.07
C CYS A 13 -17.40 11.27 7.12
N THR A 14 -16.42 12.14 7.38
CA THR A 14 -15.18 12.24 6.60
C THR A 14 -14.41 10.92 6.60
N CYS A 15 -14.24 10.31 7.78
CA CYS A 15 -13.52 9.05 7.94
C CYS A 15 -14.21 7.89 7.22
N PHE A 16 -15.55 7.83 7.26
CA PHE A 16 -16.33 6.80 6.57
C PHE A 16 -16.09 6.83 5.06
N ASN A 17 -16.24 8.00 4.44
CA ASN A 17 -16.08 8.17 3.00
C ASN A 17 -14.64 7.96 2.53
N LEU A 18 -13.65 8.50 3.24
CA LEU A 18 -12.23 8.28 2.92
C LEU A 18 -11.86 6.80 3.02
N ARG A 19 -12.30 6.09 4.07
CA ARG A 19 -12.06 4.65 4.20
C ARG A 19 -12.81 3.83 3.14
N LYS A 20 -14.01 4.25 2.72
CA LYS A 20 -14.76 3.59 1.64
C LYS A 20 -14.00 3.69 0.32
N MET A 21 -13.60 4.91 -0.06
CA MET A 21 -12.79 5.17 -1.26
C MET A 21 -11.45 4.41 -1.21
N ALA A 22 -10.75 4.47 -0.08
CA ALA A 22 -9.45 3.81 0.07
C ALA A 22 -9.54 2.29 -0.08
N ARG A 23 -10.61 1.66 0.45
CA ARG A 23 -10.85 0.22 0.29
C ARG A 23 -11.11 -0.14 -1.17
N GLU A 24 -11.99 0.60 -1.85
CA GLU A 24 -12.28 0.37 -3.26
C GLU A 24 -11.02 0.53 -4.13
N LEU A 25 -10.26 1.60 -3.91
CA LEU A 25 -8.99 1.83 -4.57
C LEU A 25 -8.02 0.66 -4.33
N THR A 26 -7.84 0.27 -3.07
CA THR A 26 -6.93 -0.82 -2.68
C THR A 26 -7.35 -2.16 -3.29
N ASN A 27 -8.65 -2.45 -3.34
CA ASN A 27 -9.18 -3.66 -3.97
C ASN A 27 -8.87 -3.69 -5.47
N ASN A 28 -9.01 -2.56 -6.18
CA ASN A 28 -8.69 -2.48 -7.60
C ASN A 28 -7.20 -2.77 -7.88
N TYR A 29 -6.30 -2.24 -7.06
CA TYR A 29 -4.87 -2.58 -7.14
C TYR A 29 -4.62 -4.06 -6.84
N ASN A 30 -5.18 -4.58 -5.74
CA ASN A 30 -4.96 -5.96 -5.32
C ASN A 30 -5.52 -6.98 -6.32
N ASN A 31 -6.66 -6.70 -6.93
CA ASN A 31 -7.25 -7.55 -7.97
C ASN A 31 -6.33 -7.60 -9.21
N SER A 32 -5.80 -6.45 -9.63
CA SER A 32 -4.88 -6.37 -10.78
C SER A 32 -3.54 -7.07 -10.53
N LEU A 33 -3.11 -7.17 -9.27
CA LEU A 33 -1.83 -7.75 -8.87
C LEU A 33 -1.94 -9.20 -8.39
N LYS A 34 -3.16 -9.73 -8.25
CA LYS A 34 -3.43 -11.05 -7.65
C LYS A 34 -2.65 -12.18 -8.34
N SER A 35 -2.64 -12.20 -9.68
CA SER A 35 -1.90 -13.20 -10.47
C SER A 35 -0.38 -13.10 -10.34
N TYR A 36 0.14 -11.97 -9.87
CA TYR A 36 1.57 -11.73 -9.69
C TYR A 36 2.06 -12.07 -8.28
N GLY A 37 1.14 -12.45 -7.37
CA GLY A 37 1.47 -12.85 -6.01
C GLY A 37 2.01 -11.68 -5.17
N VAL A 38 1.65 -10.44 -5.47
CA VAL A 38 1.98 -9.24 -4.68
C VAL A 38 0.73 -8.40 -4.48
N ASN A 39 0.76 -7.45 -3.53
CA ASN A 39 -0.37 -6.57 -3.25
C ASN A 39 0.05 -5.10 -3.23
N SER A 40 -0.94 -4.20 -3.12
CA SER A 40 -0.75 -2.75 -3.15
C SER A 40 0.20 -2.23 -2.07
N THR A 41 0.23 -2.86 -0.89
CA THR A 41 1.11 -2.48 0.23
C THR A 41 2.56 -2.92 0.01
N GLN A 42 2.79 -4.02 -0.72
CA GLN A 42 4.12 -4.59 -0.96
C GLN A 42 4.89 -3.84 -2.05
N ILE A 43 4.20 -3.29 -3.05
CA ILE A 43 4.84 -2.53 -4.14
C ILE A 43 5.68 -1.36 -3.64
N PRO A 44 5.17 -0.42 -2.80
CA PRO A 44 5.97 0.71 -2.35
C PRO A 44 7.19 0.27 -1.54
N ILE A 45 7.12 -0.84 -0.80
CA ILE A 45 8.28 -1.40 -0.08
C ILE A 45 9.35 -1.86 -1.07
N LEU A 46 8.98 -2.66 -2.08
CA LEU A 46 9.91 -3.12 -3.12
C LEU A 46 10.50 -1.93 -3.91
N ALA A 47 9.68 -0.94 -4.23
CA ALA A 47 10.09 0.26 -4.94
C ALA A 47 11.08 1.11 -4.14
N LEU A 48 10.84 1.33 -2.84
CA LEU A 48 11.76 2.05 -1.97
C LEU A 48 13.10 1.32 -1.84
N ILE A 49 13.10 0.00 -1.66
CA ILE A 49 14.35 -0.76 -1.62
C ILE A 49 15.12 -0.65 -2.95
N ASN A 50 14.42 -0.62 -4.08
CA ASN A 50 15.04 -0.37 -5.39
C ASN A 50 15.65 1.03 -5.50
N ILE A 51 14.92 2.06 -5.10
CA ILE A 51 15.34 3.48 -5.19
C ILE A 51 16.61 3.72 -4.35
N TYR A 52 16.64 3.19 -3.12
CA TYR A 52 17.75 3.42 -2.19
C TYR A 52 18.87 2.39 -2.31
N ASN A 53 18.73 1.37 -3.19
CA ASN A 53 19.56 0.16 -3.28
C ASN A 53 19.55 -0.72 -2.02
N GLN A 54 19.67 -0.13 -0.84
CA GLN A 54 19.48 -0.74 0.48
C GLN A 54 18.83 0.29 1.42
N ILE A 55 17.93 -0.15 2.28
CA ILE A 55 17.24 0.76 3.21
C ILE A 55 16.80 0.01 4.46
N GLU A 56 16.88 0.69 5.61
CA GLU A 56 16.49 0.16 6.90
C GLU A 56 14.97 0.05 7.03
N THR A 57 14.50 -0.97 7.76
CA THR A 57 13.07 -1.12 8.02
C THR A 57 12.48 0.11 8.72
N SER A 58 13.16 0.71 9.69
CA SER A 58 12.71 1.94 10.35
C SER A 58 12.42 3.06 9.35
N LYS A 59 13.33 3.28 8.39
CA LYS A 59 13.17 4.33 7.39
C LYS A 59 12.04 4.05 6.41
N ILE A 60 11.83 2.79 6.00
CA ILE A 60 10.66 2.44 5.18
C ILE A 60 9.35 2.71 5.96
N ALA A 61 9.32 2.40 7.26
CA ALA A 61 8.12 2.60 8.08
C ALA A 61 7.76 4.09 8.18
N GLU A 62 8.77 4.94 8.40
CA GLU A 62 8.63 6.40 8.39
C GLU A 62 8.12 6.91 7.04
N LEU A 63 8.76 6.53 5.93
CA LEU A 63 8.40 6.99 4.58
C LEU A 63 6.98 6.60 4.15
N LEU A 64 6.48 5.46 4.64
CA LEU A 64 5.14 4.96 4.31
C LEU A 64 4.09 5.26 5.38
N ASN A 65 4.47 5.97 6.45
CA ASN A 65 3.63 6.20 7.63
C ASN A 65 2.98 4.90 8.14
N LEU A 66 3.81 3.85 8.31
CA LEU A 66 3.38 2.53 8.77
C LEU A 66 3.89 2.26 10.18
N GLU A 67 3.03 1.64 10.98
CA GLU A 67 3.46 1.05 12.25
C GLU A 67 4.59 0.03 12.03
N PRO A 68 5.63 0.01 12.89
CA PRO A 68 6.75 -0.92 12.75
C PRO A 68 6.32 -2.39 12.67
N SER A 69 5.28 -2.77 13.41
CA SER A 69 4.70 -4.13 13.37
C SER A 69 4.13 -4.47 11.98
N THR A 70 3.46 -3.51 11.34
CA THR A 70 2.88 -3.65 9.99
C THR A 70 3.98 -3.83 8.95
N LEU A 71 5.04 -3.02 9.03
CA LEU A 71 6.17 -3.17 8.11
C LEU A 71 6.89 -4.51 8.34
N ARG A 72 7.18 -4.90 9.59
CA ARG A 72 7.83 -6.18 9.89
C ARG A 72 7.05 -7.36 9.31
N ARG A 73 5.72 -7.37 9.42
CA ARG A 73 4.86 -8.39 8.82
C ARG A 73 4.97 -8.41 7.29
N ASN A 74 4.93 -7.24 6.65
CA ASN A 74 5.08 -7.14 5.19
C ASN A 74 6.45 -7.62 4.72
N SER A 75 7.52 -7.17 5.37
CA SER A 75 8.90 -7.58 5.06
C SER A 75 9.09 -9.09 5.25
N SER A 76 8.53 -9.69 6.30
CA SER A 76 8.57 -11.15 6.51
C SER A 76 7.94 -11.92 5.35
N ILE A 77 6.79 -11.46 4.83
CA ILE A 77 6.15 -12.08 3.66
C ILE A 77 7.04 -11.96 2.42
N LEU A 78 7.64 -10.79 2.18
CA LEU A 78 8.53 -10.56 1.04
C LEU A 78 9.83 -11.37 1.12
N ILE A 79 10.38 -11.56 2.32
CA ILE A 79 11.54 -12.44 2.59
C ILE A 79 11.16 -13.89 2.30
N LYS A 80 10.01 -14.37 2.81
CA LYS A 80 9.52 -15.74 2.55
C LYS A 80 9.32 -16.01 1.06
N LYS A 81 8.90 -15.00 0.30
CA LYS A 81 8.80 -15.03 -1.17
C LYS A 81 10.14 -14.86 -1.90
N LYS A 82 11.25 -14.74 -1.17
CA LYS A 82 12.60 -14.49 -1.70
C LYS A 82 12.70 -13.24 -2.58
N LEU A 83 11.84 -12.23 -2.36
CA LEU A 83 11.86 -10.96 -3.11
C LEU A 83 12.84 -9.96 -2.48
N ILE A 84 13.02 -10.01 -1.16
CA ILE A 84 13.98 -9.18 -0.44
C ILE A 84 14.82 -10.07 0.48
N LYS A 85 15.98 -9.56 0.90
CA LYS A 85 16.84 -10.18 1.92
C LYS A 85 17.31 -9.14 2.92
N ILE A 86 17.63 -9.61 4.13
CA ILE A 86 18.30 -8.81 5.15
C ILE A 86 19.80 -8.87 4.87
N THR A 87 20.45 -7.71 4.69
CA THR A 87 21.90 -7.60 4.52
C THR A 87 22.62 -7.32 5.83
N LYS A 88 21.97 -6.66 6.78
CA LYS A 88 22.45 -6.41 8.14
C LYS A 88 21.29 -6.42 9.13
N ARG A 89 21.48 -7.03 10.31
CA ARG A 89 20.54 -6.95 11.42
C ARG A 89 20.92 -5.82 12.35
N ASP A 90 19.93 -5.11 12.87
CA ASP A 90 20.13 -4.00 13.82
C ASP A 90 18.93 -3.93 14.78
N VAL A 91 19.16 -3.39 15.98
CA VAL A 91 18.10 -3.15 16.99
C VAL A 91 17.13 -2.08 16.47
N ASN A 92 17.63 -1.10 15.73
CA ASN A 92 16.83 0.01 15.21
C ASN A 92 16.17 -0.31 13.86
N GLY A 93 16.53 -1.41 13.21
CA GLY A 93 15.90 -1.88 11.98
C GLY A 93 16.84 -2.66 11.07
N ASN A 94 16.34 -3.75 10.49
CA ASN A 94 17.15 -4.54 9.55
C ASN A 94 17.38 -3.76 8.25
N LEU A 95 18.61 -3.82 7.73
CA LEU A 95 18.94 -3.31 6.41
C LEU A 95 18.45 -4.29 5.34
N LEU A 96 17.60 -3.82 4.43
CA LEU A 96 16.96 -4.64 3.40
C LEU A 96 17.53 -4.35 2.02
N LYS A 97 17.62 -5.38 1.19
CA LYS A 97 18.00 -5.31 -0.23
C LYS A 97 17.09 -6.19 -1.09
N LEU A 98 16.82 -5.80 -2.34
CA LEU A 98 16.18 -6.68 -3.31
C LEU A 98 17.08 -7.87 -3.63
N THR A 99 16.47 -9.03 -3.83
CA THR A 99 17.13 -10.15 -4.51
C THR A 99 17.05 -9.95 -6.02
N THR A 100 17.81 -10.72 -6.81
CA THR A 100 17.63 -10.76 -8.27
C THR A 100 16.19 -11.13 -8.66
N HIS A 101 15.60 -12.08 -7.93
CA HIS A 101 14.19 -12.46 -8.12
C HIS A 101 13.23 -11.32 -7.80
N GLY A 102 13.48 -10.57 -6.71
CA GLY A 102 12.69 -9.40 -6.33
C GLY A 102 12.78 -8.26 -7.32
N TYR A 103 13.97 -7.99 -7.85
CA TYR A 103 14.16 -6.99 -8.89
C TYR A 103 13.38 -7.36 -10.16
N ASN A 104 13.49 -8.60 -10.62
CA ASN A 104 12.75 -9.07 -11.80
C ASN A 104 11.23 -9.03 -11.57
N LYS A 105 10.76 -9.45 -10.38
CA LYS A 105 9.35 -9.34 -10.01
C LYS A 105 8.87 -7.90 -9.99
N LEU A 106 9.67 -6.96 -9.45
CA LEU A 106 9.33 -5.54 -9.46
C LEU A 106 9.24 -5.01 -10.90
N LYS A 107 10.21 -5.33 -11.76
CA LYS A 107 10.21 -4.97 -13.18
C LYS A 107 8.95 -5.46 -13.90
N GLU A 108 8.54 -6.70 -13.63
CA GLU A 108 7.34 -7.33 -14.17
C GLU A 108 6.05 -6.62 -13.74
N ILE A 109 5.91 -6.24 -12.46
CA ILE A 109 4.65 -5.69 -11.91
C ILE A 109 4.49 -4.18 -12.11
N LEU A 110 5.57 -3.43 -12.35
CA LEU A 110 5.53 -1.97 -12.48
C LEU A 110 4.57 -1.49 -13.59
N PRO A 111 4.53 -2.09 -14.79
CA PRO A 111 3.54 -1.74 -15.81
C PRO A 111 2.08 -1.94 -15.35
N ILE A 112 1.79 -3.04 -14.64
CA ILE A 112 0.43 -3.31 -14.11
C ILE A 112 0.06 -2.29 -13.03
N TRP A 113 1.00 -1.95 -12.15
CA TRP A 113 0.81 -0.90 -11.15
C TRP A 113 0.54 0.46 -11.81
N LYS A 114 1.30 0.83 -12.86
CA LYS A 114 1.07 2.08 -13.61
C LYS A 114 -0.33 2.13 -14.24
N ARG A 115 -0.80 1.02 -14.82
CA ARG A 115 -2.17 0.91 -15.35
C ARG A 115 -3.23 1.01 -14.24
N SER A 116 -3.00 0.32 -13.12
CA SER A 116 -3.86 0.41 -11.93
C SER A 116 -3.95 1.84 -11.39
N ASN A 117 -2.85 2.60 -11.44
CA ASN A 117 -2.82 4.00 -11.04
C ASN A 117 -3.65 4.90 -11.98
N GLN A 118 -3.69 4.62 -13.28
CA GLN A 118 -4.58 5.35 -14.19
C GLN A 118 -6.05 5.13 -13.83
N ASN A 119 -6.45 3.89 -13.51
CA ASN A 119 -7.79 3.57 -13.02
C ASN A 119 -8.06 4.22 -11.66
N GLY A 120 -7.08 4.22 -10.76
CA GLY A 120 -7.16 4.89 -9.47
C GLY A 120 -7.40 6.40 -9.59
N LYS A 121 -6.73 7.06 -10.54
CA LYS A 121 -6.99 8.49 -10.84
C LYS A 121 -8.43 8.73 -11.28
N LYS A 122 -9.03 7.82 -12.04
CA LYS A 122 -10.46 7.92 -12.41
C LYS A 122 -11.35 7.80 -11.18
N LEU A 123 -11.13 6.78 -10.35
CA LEU A 123 -11.90 6.58 -9.12
C LEU A 123 -11.83 7.81 -8.18
N VAL A 124 -10.65 8.40 -8.01
CA VAL A 124 -10.49 9.62 -7.20
C VAL A 124 -11.32 10.77 -7.77
N ARG A 125 -11.35 10.96 -9.10
CA ARG A 125 -12.20 11.98 -9.75
C ARG A 125 -13.68 11.75 -9.49
N ASP A 126 -14.12 10.49 -9.58
CA ASP A 126 -15.52 10.10 -9.34
C ASP A 126 -15.94 10.38 -7.87
N TYR A 127 -14.98 10.31 -6.93
CA TYR A 127 -15.17 10.64 -5.53
C TYR A 127 -15.06 12.14 -5.19
N LEU A 128 -14.53 12.99 -6.07
CA LEU A 128 -14.33 14.43 -5.79
C LEU A 128 -15.61 15.15 -5.32
N PRO A 129 -16.80 14.93 -5.88
CA PRO A 129 -18.03 15.57 -5.39
C PRO A 129 -18.34 15.20 -3.94
N VAL A 130 -18.13 13.93 -3.57
CA VAL A 130 -18.32 13.43 -2.20
C VAL A 130 -17.31 14.08 -1.26
N LEU A 131 -16.03 14.09 -1.65
CA LEU A 131 -14.96 14.69 -0.84
C LEU A 131 -15.18 16.20 -0.62
N LYS A 132 -15.63 16.93 -1.65
CA LYS A 132 -15.99 18.36 -1.54
C LYS A 132 -17.20 18.61 -0.63
N LYS A 133 -18.12 17.65 -0.50
CA LYS A 133 -19.31 17.75 0.34
C LYS A 133 -18.96 17.56 1.83
N ILE A 134 -18.09 16.60 2.13
CA ILE A 134 -17.72 16.21 3.51
C ILE A 134 -16.54 17.02 4.10
N SER A 135 -16.01 17.99 3.33
CA SER A 135 -14.93 18.88 3.75
C SER A 135 -15.39 20.33 3.96
N LYS A 136 -16.68 20.60 3.83
CA LYS A 136 -17.32 21.88 4.12
C LYS A 136 -17.97 21.81 5.50
#